data_AF-A0A821QBH3-F1
#
_entry.id   AF-A0A821QBH3-F1
#
_cell.length_a   1.000
_cell.length_b   1.000
_cell.length_c   1.000
_cell.angle_alpha   90.00
_cell.angle_beta   90.00
_cell.angle_gamma   90.00
#
_symmetry.space_group_name_H-M   'P 1'
#
loop_
_entity.id
_entity.type
_entity.pdbx_description
1 polymer ?
#
loop_
_entity_poly.entity_id
_entity_poly.type
_entity_poly.pdbx_seq_one_letter_code
_entity_poly.pdbx_strand_id
1 'polypeptide(L)'
;MGWEVWETVVVKFEELISQIKADHKIQKIVEEPLSINTFTTGKSTGSVNAEKYLIRFLDTISPDDPLLDSLYEDLAKLASYAGDYDKSVQWYQKGLALQSQKTLSTVSEINKSNNST
;
A
#
# COMPACT_ATOMS: atom_id res chain seq x y z
N MET A 1 -1.04 -19.40 -16.16
CA MET A 1 0.06 -18.45 -15.87
C MET A 1 -0.34 -17.29 -14.95
N GLY A 2 -1.63 -17.10 -14.62
CA GLY A 2 -2.08 -15.99 -13.78
C GLY A 2 -2.11 -16.23 -12.28
N TRP A 3 -1.37 -17.20 -11.72
CA TRP A 3 -1.36 -17.51 -10.27
C TRP A 3 -0.01 -17.17 -9.62
N GLU A 4 1.11 -17.42 -10.31
CA GLU A 4 2.47 -17.11 -9.84
C GLU A 4 2.70 -15.60 -9.64
N VAL A 5 2.05 -14.78 -10.47
CA VAL A 5 2.13 -13.32 -10.37
C VAL A 5 1.49 -12.82 -9.06
N TRP A 6 0.42 -13.45 -8.58
CA TRP A 6 -0.28 -13.01 -7.37
C TRP A 6 0.48 -13.35 -6.10
N GLU A 7 1.04 -14.55 -6.01
CA GLU A 7 1.86 -14.94 -4.85
C GLU A 7 3.07 -14.01 -4.72
N THR A 8 3.68 -13.65 -5.85
CA THR A 8 4.80 -12.70 -5.89
C THR A 8 4.41 -11.33 -5.35
N VAL A 9 3.24 -10.81 -5.75
CA VAL A 9 2.80 -9.47 -5.34
C VAL A 9 2.40 -9.43 -3.86
N VAL A 10 1.67 -10.44 -3.38
CA VAL A 10 1.29 -10.54 -1.96
C VAL A 10 2.54 -10.62 -1.07
N VAL A 11 3.51 -11.46 -1.44
CA VAL A 11 4.78 -11.60 -0.69
C VAL A 11 5.53 -10.27 -0.65
N LYS A 12 5.60 -9.55 -1.77
CA LYS A 12 6.25 -8.23 -1.84
C LYS A 12 5.59 -7.21 -0.91
N PHE A 13 4.25 -7.20 -0.83
CA PHE A 13 3.54 -6.26 0.06
C PHE A 13 3.73 -6.58 1.55
N GLU A 14 3.68 -7.85 1.93
CA GLU A 14 3.94 -8.29 3.32
C GLU A 14 5.36 -7.94 3.75
N GLU A 15 6.35 -8.13 2.86
CA GLU A 15 7.74 -7.76 3.12
C GLU A 15 7.88 -6.25 3.35
N LEU A 16 7.26 -5.41 2.52
CA LEU A 16 7.28 -3.95 2.66
C LEU A 16 6.63 -3.48 3.97
N ILE A 17 5.47 -4.02 4.34
CA ILE A 17 4.81 -3.69 5.61
C ILE A 17 5.72 -4.05 6.80
N SER A 18 6.42 -5.19 6.72
CA SER A 18 7.35 -5.63 7.75
C SER A 18 8.54 -4.67 7.89
N GLN A 19 9.15 -4.27 6.78
CA GLN A 19 10.24 -3.28 6.75
C GLN A 19 9.80 -1.95 7.36
N ILE A 20 8.62 -1.44 7.00
CA ILE A 20 8.06 -0.18 7.52
C ILE A 20 7.83 -0.23 9.03
N LYS A 21 7.30 -1.35 9.55
CA LYS A 21 7.11 -1.52 10.99
C LYS A 21 8.43 -1.56 11.75
N ALA A 22 9.45 -2.18 11.16
CA ALA A 22 10.79 -2.21 11.75
C ALA A 22 11.42 -0.81 11.77
N ASP A 23 11.38 -0.08 10.65
CA ASP A 23 11.90 1.28 10.54
C ASP A 23 11.19 2.26 11.48
N HIS A 24 9.86 2.18 11.59
CA HIS A 24 9.09 2.98 12.54
C HIS A 24 9.51 2.71 13.99
N LYS A 25 9.72 1.43 14.34
CA LYS A 25 10.20 1.05 15.68
C LYS A 25 11.59 1.62 15.95
N ILE A 26 12.50 1.58 14.97
CA ILE A 26 13.84 2.16 15.08
C ILE A 26 13.74 3.68 15.27
N GLN A 27 12.91 4.38 14.51
CA GLN A 27 12.74 5.84 14.64
C GLN A 27 12.16 6.23 16.00
N LYS A 28 11.14 5.53 16.47
CA LYS A 28 10.56 5.78 17.79
C LYS A 28 11.57 5.59 18.93
N ILE A 29 12.43 4.57 18.83
CA ILE A 29 13.52 4.31 19.80
C ILE A 29 14.58 5.42 19.77
N VAL A 30 14.77 6.10 18.63
CA VAL A 30 15.71 7.23 18.51
C VAL A 30 15.09 8.55 19.00
N GLU A 31 13.77 8.73 18.91
CA GLU A 31 13.08 9.95 19.39
C GLU A 31 12.80 9.96 20.90
N GLU A 32 12.69 8.80 21.54
CA GLU A 32 12.57 8.65 23.00
C GLU A 32 13.89 8.06 23.56
N PRO A 33 14.89 8.78 24.14
CA PRO A 33 14.93 10.15 24.66
C PRO A 33 16.26 10.92 24.36
N LEU A 34 16.26 11.85 23.41
CA LEU A 34 17.18 13.00 23.43
C LEU A 34 16.45 14.24 22.89
N SER A 35 15.94 15.04 23.83
CA SER A 35 15.30 16.32 23.54
C SER A 35 16.30 17.29 22.89
N ILE A 36 15.82 18.01 21.86
CA ILE A 36 16.48 19.05 21.05
C ILE A 36 17.10 18.53 19.73
N ASN A 37 16.26 18.43 18.70
CA ASN A 37 16.62 18.89 17.36
C ASN A 37 15.36 19.33 16.60
N THR A 38 15.36 20.59 16.19
CA THR A 38 14.40 21.31 15.36
C THR A 38 14.32 20.78 13.91
N PHE A 39 14.38 19.48 13.68
CA PHE A 39 14.28 18.88 12.34
C PHE A 39 12.91 18.23 12.10
N THR A 40 11.85 18.85 12.61
CA THR A 40 10.51 18.41 12.30
C THR A 40 10.13 18.86 10.89
N THR A 41 9.91 17.86 10.03
CA THR A 41 9.25 17.89 8.72
C THR A 41 10.13 18.22 7.50
N GLY A 42 10.82 17.18 7.01
CA GLY A 42 11.32 17.09 5.63
C GLY A 42 10.21 16.93 4.60
N LYS A 43 9.10 17.68 4.71
CA LYS A 43 8.00 17.62 3.75
C LYS A 43 8.41 18.43 2.51
N SER A 44 9.19 17.81 1.62
CA SER A 44 9.49 18.39 0.31
C SER A 44 8.17 18.66 -0.42
N THR A 45 7.97 19.89 -0.88
CA THR A 45 6.80 20.32 -1.65
C THR A 45 6.49 19.40 -2.83
N GLY A 46 7.50 18.72 -3.38
CA GLY A 46 7.32 17.68 -4.41
C GLY A 46 6.53 16.45 -3.94
N SER A 47 6.79 15.94 -2.73
CA SER A 47 6.10 14.76 -2.17
C SER A 47 4.62 15.05 -1.89
N VAL A 48 4.31 16.27 -1.38
CA VAL A 48 2.93 16.70 -1.10
C VAL A 48 2.11 16.85 -2.38
N ASN A 49 2.73 17.35 -3.44
CA ASN A 49 2.08 17.48 -4.73
C ASN A 49 1.81 16.10 -5.32
N ALA A 50 2.79 15.19 -5.30
CA ALA A 50 2.63 13.82 -5.77
C ALA A 50 1.49 13.08 -5.04
N GLU A 51 1.45 13.12 -3.70
CA GLU A 51 0.38 12.50 -2.91
C GLU A 51 -1.01 12.99 -3.34
N LYS A 52 -1.18 14.31 -3.51
CA LYS A 52 -2.45 14.89 -3.97
C LYS A 52 -2.86 14.44 -5.36
N TYR A 53 -1.90 14.33 -6.30
CA TYR A 53 -2.20 13.84 -7.65
C TYR A 53 -2.64 12.37 -7.63
N LEU A 54 -1.95 11.52 -6.87
CA LEU A 54 -2.29 10.10 -6.78
C LEU A 54 -3.64 9.88 -6.09
N ILE A 55 -3.96 10.62 -5.02
CA ILE A 55 -5.28 10.55 -4.37
C ILE A 55 -6.39 10.95 -5.35
N ARG A 56 -6.22 12.06 -6.08
CA ARG A 56 -7.21 12.46 -7.09
C ARG A 56 -7.34 11.42 -8.21
N PHE A 57 -6.24 10.79 -8.60
CA PHE A 57 -6.25 9.75 -9.62
C PHE A 57 -6.98 8.48 -9.12
N LEU A 58 -6.87 8.16 -7.82
CA LEU A 58 -7.59 7.05 -7.17
C LEU A 58 -9.11 7.17 -7.31
N ASP A 59 -9.65 8.39 -7.27
CA ASP A 59 -11.09 8.64 -7.47
C ASP A 59 -11.53 8.52 -8.94
N THR A 60 -10.60 8.54 -9.89
CA THR A 60 -10.89 8.49 -11.33
C THR A 60 -10.69 7.11 -11.95
N ILE A 61 -9.91 6.25 -11.29
CA ILE A 61 -9.55 4.93 -11.81
C ILE A 61 -10.61 3.90 -11.42
N SER A 62 -10.88 2.93 -12.32
CA SER A 62 -11.86 1.87 -12.04
C SER A 62 -11.36 0.94 -10.93
N PRO A 63 -12.26 0.41 -10.05
CA PRO A 63 -11.89 -0.59 -9.06
C PRO A 63 -11.25 -1.86 -9.62
N ASP A 64 -11.53 -2.17 -10.90
CA ASP A 64 -11.00 -3.35 -11.60
C ASP A 64 -9.67 -3.07 -12.34
N ASP A 65 -9.21 -1.81 -12.33
CA ASP A 65 -8.03 -1.40 -13.07
C ASP A 65 -6.76 -2.05 -12.50
N PRO A 66 -5.92 -2.69 -13.33
CA PRO A 66 -4.68 -3.33 -12.87
C PRO A 66 -3.65 -2.36 -12.28
N LEU A 67 -3.77 -1.05 -12.53
CA LEU A 67 -2.86 -0.04 -11.96
C LEU A 67 -3.23 0.35 -10.52
N LEU A 68 -4.39 -0.09 -10.04
CA LEU A 68 -4.88 0.26 -8.72
C LEU A 68 -3.93 -0.22 -7.60
N ASP A 69 -3.36 -1.43 -7.73
CA ASP A 69 -2.38 -1.96 -6.79
C ASP A 69 -1.10 -1.12 -6.73
N SER A 70 -0.58 -0.73 -7.89
CA SER A 70 0.60 0.13 -8.00
C SER A 70 0.35 1.50 -7.37
N LEU A 71 -0.87 2.03 -7.52
CA LEU A 71 -1.26 3.32 -6.94
C LEU A 71 -1.26 3.29 -5.41
N TYR A 72 -1.72 2.19 -4.80
CA TYR A 72 -1.63 1.98 -3.36
C TYR A 72 -0.18 1.82 -2.89
N GLU A 73 0.67 1.12 -3.65
CA GLU A 73 2.11 1.00 -3.37
C GLU A 73 2.80 2.37 -3.37
N ASP A 74 2.51 3.23 -4.35
CA ASP A 74 3.12 4.55 -4.47
C ASP A 74 2.65 5.53 -3.39
N LEU A 75 1.36 5.52 -3.04
CA LEU A 75 0.82 6.28 -1.91
C LEU A 75 1.45 5.86 -0.58
N ALA A 76 1.67 4.55 -0.40
CA ALA A 76 2.31 4.04 0.80
C ALA A 76 3.78 4.46 0.90
N LYS A 77 4.54 4.41 -0.20
CA LYS A 77 5.93 4.91 -0.24
C LYS A 77 6.01 6.40 0.04
N LEU A 78 5.15 7.22 -0.57
CA LEU A 78 5.11 8.65 -0.31
C LEU A 78 4.81 8.96 1.16
N ALA A 79 3.88 8.23 1.78
CA ALA A 79 3.60 8.35 3.20
C ALA A 79 4.81 7.96 4.07
N SER A 80 5.51 6.88 3.72
CA SER A 80 6.75 6.45 4.39
C SER A 80 7.85 7.52 4.27
N TYR A 81 8.07 8.08 3.07
CA TYR A 81 9.00 9.19 2.87
C TYR A 81 8.62 10.47 3.61
N ALA A 82 7.33 10.67 3.89
CA ALA A 82 6.84 11.77 4.70
C ALA A 82 6.96 11.52 6.21
N GLY A 83 7.42 10.34 6.63
CA GLY A 83 7.48 9.90 8.03
C GLY A 83 6.13 9.45 8.59
N ASP A 84 5.10 9.35 7.76
CA ASP A 84 3.73 8.95 8.14
C ASP A 84 3.55 7.43 7.93
N TYR A 85 4.25 6.65 8.76
CA TYR A 85 4.31 5.20 8.64
C TYR A 85 2.96 4.52 8.89
N ASP A 86 2.13 5.06 9.79
CA ASP A 86 0.77 4.55 10.02
C ASP A 86 -0.08 4.67 8.77
N LYS A 87 -0.01 5.82 8.07
CA LYS A 87 -0.70 6.00 6.78
C LYS A 87 -0.11 5.09 5.70
N SER A 88 1.21 4.90 5.69
CA SER A 88 1.88 3.98 4.76
C SER A 88 1.32 2.55 4.88
N VAL A 89 1.24 2.03 6.11
CA VAL A 89 0.67 0.69 6.37
C VAL A 89 -0.79 0.61 5.93
N GLN A 90 -1.60 1.64 6.20
CA GLN A 90 -3.01 1.66 5.78
C GLN A 90 -3.16 1.56 4.26
N TRP A 91 -2.31 2.24 3.49
CA TRP A 91 -2.35 2.16 2.03
C TRP A 91 -1.97 0.77 1.52
N TYR A 92 -0.95 0.13 2.10
CA TYR A 92 -0.61 -1.25 1.75
C TYR A 92 -1.72 -2.26 2.08
N GLN A 93 -2.39 -2.10 3.23
CA GLN A 93 -3.52 -2.95 3.60
C GLN A 93 -4.70 -2.83 2.63
N LYS A 94 -4.95 -1.63 2.09
CA LYS A 94 -6.00 -1.43 1.08
C LYS A 94 -5.69 -2.17 -0.23
N GLY A 95 -4.43 -2.16 -0.68
CA GLY A 95 -3.99 -2.96 -1.84
C GLY A 95 -4.26 -4.45 -1.63
N LEU A 96 -3.83 -5.01 -0.48
CA LEU A 96 -4.06 -6.42 -0.14
C LEU A 96 -5.56 -6.80 -0.10
N ALA A 97 -6.42 -5.90 0.39
CA ALA A 97 -7.86 -6.13 0.46
C ALA A 97 -8.51 -6.21 -0.93
N LEU A 98 -8.01 -5.48 -1.92
CA LEU A 98 -8.49 -5.54 -3.29
C LEU A 98 -8.07 -6.83 -3.98
N GLN A 99 -6.82 -7.24 -3.77
CA GLN A 99 -6.33 -8.51 -4.28
C GLN A 99 -7.14 -9.69 -3.74
N SER A 100 -7.43 -9.67 -2.43
CA SER A 100 -8.24 -10.70 -1.78
C SER A 100 -9.67 -10.75 -2.34
N GLN A 101 -10.30 -9.61 -2.62
CA GLN A 101 -11.64 -9.57 -3.22
C GLN A 101 -11.66 -10.05 -4.67
N LYS A 102 -10.64 -9.73 -5.47
CA LYS A 102 -10.56 -10.18 -6.85
C LYS A 102 -10.47 -11.71 -6.95
N THR A 103 -9.64 -12.33 -6.10
CA THR A 103 -9.50 -13.80 -6.06
C THR A 103 -10.79 -14.50 -5.62
N LEU A 104 -11.46 -13.98 -4.59
CA LEU A 104 -12.78 -14.47 -4.15
C LEU A 104 -13.82 -14.42 -5.27
N SER A 105 -13.85 -13.33 -6.04
CA SER A 105 -14.80 -13.14 -7.13
C SER A 105 -14.56 -14.16 -8.26
N THR A 106 -13.31 -14.32 -8.71
CA THR A 106 -12.94 -15.29 -9.74
C THR A 106 -13.28 -16.73 -9.35
N VAL A 107 -13.02 -17.14 -8.10
CA VAL A 107 -13.35 -18.50 -7.62
C VAL A 107 -14.87 -18.72 -7.59
N SER A 108 -15.65 -17.68 -7.24
CA SER A 108 -17.11 -17.78 -7.22
C SER A 108 -17.75 -17.90 -8.61
N GLU A 109 -17.18 -17.24 -9.62
CA GLU A 109 -17.64 -17.30 -11.01
C GLU A 109 -17.40 -18.68 -11.62
N ILE A 110 -16.21 -19.25 -11.37
CA ILE A 110 -15.87 -20.62 -11.80
C ILE A 110 -16.86 -21.63 -11.19
N ASN A 111 -17.13 -21.52 -9.89
CA ASN A 111 -18.03 -22.46 -9.21
C ASN A 111 -19.48 -22.41 -9.73
N LYS A 112 -19.97 -21.26 -10.21
CA LYS A 112 -21.31 -21.13 -10.82
C LYS A 112 -21.40 -21.68 -12.25
N SER A 113 -20.27 -21.76 -12.96
CA SER A 113 -20.22 -22.36 -14.29
C SER A 113 -20.25 -23.90 -14.23
N ASN A 114 -19.75 -24.47 -13.13
CA ASN A 114 -19.48 -25.91 -13.02
C ASN A 114 -20.65 -26.72 -12.45
N ASN A 115 -21.66 -26.05 -11.90
CA ASN A 115 -22.84 -26.65 -11.27
C ASN A 115 -24.13 -26.46 -12.09
N SER A 116 -24.01 -26.00 -13.34
CA SER A 116 -25.11 -25.80 -14.27
C SER A 116 -25.05 -26.71 -15.51
N THR A 117 -24.23 -27.77 -15.49
CA THR A 117 -24.15 -28.83 -16.51
C THR A 117 -24.34 -30.19 -15.84
#